data_AF-A0A2W1JZ89-F1
#
_entry.id   AF-A0A2W1JZ89-F1
#
_cell.length_a   1.000
_cell.length_b   1.000
_cell.length_c   1.000
_cell.angle_alpha   90.00
_cell.angle_beta   90.00
_cell.angle_gamma   90.00
#
_symmetry.space_group_name_H-M   'P 1'
#
loop_
_entity.id
_entity.type
_entity.pdbx_description
1 polymer ?
#
loop_
_entity_poly.entity_id
_entity_poly.type
_entity_poly.pdbx_seq_one_letter_code
_entity_poly.pdbx_strand_id
1 'polypeptide(L)'
;MKKIILILSVLFLAACTDDESSGSSSDNYDRSVLLTNWADNIILPSYANYVEKIEVLATASAQFVTEASLANLNALRQAYQDAYIAFQQISMFEIGPAESLDFRSYTNTYPTNATAIDGIVKAHEYPNLELPSTRDKQGFPALDFLLYGIETSDQAIVNAYATGEFKETYTYYLNAVVERIQTLGNEVNNQWNNSFRDEFVNNTSSSSTGAVDKMANDFIIHYEKFVRSGKVGIPAGVFSGNIEPQTVESYYNPEFSKTLLLTALTASKDFFEGKHTLHNMQGESFKSYLDFLNTIKEGEDLSALIVNQYQESLQLANQLNDNLVFEVENNNSKMLETYESMQKNVVFLKLDMLQALSISVDYVDTDGD
;
A
#
# COMPACT_ATOMS: atom_id res chain seq x y z
N MET A 1 -60.40 -36.82 35.30
CA MET A 1 -59.75 -35.92 36.27
C MET A 1 -58.45 -36.57 36.74
N LYS A 2 -57.30 -36.03 36.31
CA LYS A 2 -55.97 -36.19 36.91
C LYS A 2 -55.03 -35.28 36.11
N LYS A 3 -54.74 -34.10 36.66
CA LYS A 3 -53.68 -33.19 36.21
C LYS A 3 -52.49 -33.41 37.15
N ILE A 4 -51.35 -33.83 36.63
CA ILE A 4 -50.04 -33.84 37.30
C ILE A 4 -49.06 -33.42 36.20
N ILE A 5 -48.92 -32.12 35.95
CA ILE A 5 -47.85 -31.22 36.45
C ILE A 5 -46.46 -31.83 36.23
N LEU A 6 -45.89 -31.51 35.07
CA LEU A 6 -44.47 -31.64 34.74
C LEU A 6 -43.76 -30.44 35.37
N ILE A 7 -42.93 -30.68 36.39
CA ILE A 7 -42.05 -29.66 36.98
C ILE A 7 -40.85 -29.51 36.03
N LEU A 8 -40.80 -28.38 35.33
CA LEU A 8 -39.63 -27.92 34.60
C LEU A 8 -38.75 -27.13 35.59
N SER A 9 -37.68 -27.76 36.06
CA SER A 9 -36.65 -27.12 36.88
C SER A 9 -35.80 -26.20 36.01
N VAL A 10 -36.14 -24.91 36.03
CA VAL A 10 -35.29 -23.84 35.50
C VAL A 10 -34.23 -23.53 36.55
N LEU A 11 -33.00 -23.95 36.30
CA LEU A 11 -31.82 -23.49 37.03
C LEU A 11 -31.45 -22.10 36.49
N PHE A 12 -31.91 -21.06 37.18
CA PHE A 12 -31.30 -19.74 37.10
C PHE A 12 -29.96 -19.78 37.83
N LEU A 13 -28.86 -19.90 37.08
CA LEU A 13 -27.56 -19.45 37.57
C LEU A 13 -27.48 -17.95 37.31
N ALA A 14 -27.73 -17.19 38.37
CA ALA A 14 -27.28 -15.82 38.48
C ALA A 14 -25.74 -15.84 38.58
N ALA A 15 -25.08 -15.47 37.48
CA ALA A 15 -23.73 -14.95 37.51
C ALA A 15 -23.84 -13.46 37.20
N CYS A 16 -23.76 -12.64 38.24
CA CYS A 16 -23.24 -11.29 38.09
C CYS A 16 -21.78 -11.45 37.68
N THR A 17 -21.48 -11.14 36.44
CA THR A 17 -20.19 -10.58 36.08
C THR A 17 -20.44 -9.12 35.82
N ASP A 18 -19.73 -8.28 36.56
CA ASP A 18 -19.79 -6.84 36.44
C ASP A 18 -19.77 -6.44 34.96
N ASP A 19 -20.76 -5.64 34.57
CA ASP A 19 -20.69 -4.85 33.35
C ASP A 19 -19.54 -3.86 33.54
N GLU A 20 -18.31 -4.31 33.24
CA GLU A 20 -17.28 -3.39 32.81
C GLU A 20 -17.75 -2.81 31.48
N SER A 21 -18.44 -1.68 31.58
CA SER A 21 -18.41 -0.67 30.54
C SER A 21 -16.98 -0.64 29.99
N SER A 22 -16.82 -0.92 28.69
CA SER A 22 -15.58 -0.75 27.94
C SER A 22 -15.19 0.73 27.99
N GLY A 23 -14.64 1.14 29.12
CA GLY A 23 -13.94 2.38 29.31
C GLY A 23 -12.64 2.24 28.56
N SER A 24 -12.44 3.08 27.56
CA SER A 24 -11.14 3.33 26.99
C SER A 24 -10.15 3.53 28.13
N SER A 25 -9.24 2.57 28.31
CA SER A 25 -8.06 2.79 29.12
C SER A 25 -7.22 3.82 28.38
N SER A 26 -7.47 5.10 28.65
CA SER A 26 -6.54 6.14 28.21
C SER A 26 -5.25 5.92 29.00
N ASP A 27 -4.29 5.24 28.39
CA ASP A 27 -2.92 5.34 28.87
C ASP A 27 -2.48 6.82 28.84
N ASN A 28 -1.43 7.16 29.60
CA ASN A 28 -0.94 8.54 29.68
C ASN A 28 0.02 8.88 28.52
N TYR A 29 -0.01 8.13 27.42
CA TYR A 29 0.85 8.39 26.27
C TYR A 29 0.37 9.64 25.51
N ASP A 30 1.29 10.53 25.16
CA ASP A 30 0.94 11.74 24.43
C ASP A 30 0.76 11.46 22.94
N ARG A 31 -0.47 11.05 22.58
CA ARG A 31 -0.87 10.80 21.18
C ARG A 31 -0.72 12.05 20.31
N SER A 32 -0.75 13.27 20.86
CA SER A 32 -0.56 14.48 20.05
C SER A 32 0.87 14.61 19.53
N VAL A 33 1.86 14.25 20.35
CA VAL A 33 3.28 14.24 19.93
C VAL A 33 3.53 13.17 18.87
N LEU A 34 2.94 11.98 19.04
CA LEU A 34 2.97 10.91 18.04
C LEU A 34 2.40 11.38 16.70
N LEU A 35 1.18 11.91 16.70
CA LEU A 35 0.51 12.37 15.48
C LEU A 35 1.26 13.55 14.83
N THR A 36 1.83 14.45 15.63
CA THR A 36 2.67 15.55 15.15
C THR A 36 3.90 15.01 14.43
N ASN A 37 4.59 14.01 15.01
CA ASN A 37 5.75 13.40 14.37
C ASN A 37 5.38 12.74 13.04
N TRP A 38 4.30 11.94 13.03
CA TRP A 38 3.83 11.31 11.80
C TRP A 38 3.49 12.33 10.73
N ALA A 39 2.72 13.38 11.06
CA ALA A 39 2.31 14.39 10.09
C ALA A 39 3.53 15.16 9.54
N ASP A 40 4.34 15.74 10.41
CA ASP A 40 5.33 16.76 10.02
C ASP A 40 6.65 16.16 9.53
N ASN A 41 7.06 15.01 10.07
CA ASN A 41 8.38 14.42 9.78
C ASN A 41 8.33 13.21 8.85
N ILE A 42 7.14 12.65 8.61
CA ILE A 42 6.96 11.43 7.79
C ILE A 42 6.00 11.68 6.63
N ILE A 43 4.72 11.96 6.91
CA ILE A 43 3.68 11.98 5.88
C ILE A 43 3.84 13.17 4.93
N LEU A 44 3.88 14.41 5.46
CA LEU A 44 4.03 15.62 4.64
C LEU A 44 5.31 15.61 3.77
N PRO A 45 6.50 15.30 4.32
CA PRO A 45 7.71 15.22 3.50
C PRO A 45 7.65 14.11 2.44
N SER A 46 7.00 12.99 2.73
CA SER A 46 6.89 11.88 1.78
C SER A 46 5.96 12.23 0.62
N TYR A 47 4.83 12.90 0.89
CA TYR A 47 3.96 13.44 -0.17
C TYR A 47 4.63 14.54 -0.99
N ALA A 48 5.42 15.42 -0.35
CA ALA A 48 6.18 16.44 -1.07
C ALA A 48 7.20 15.80 -2.03
N ASN A 49 7.95 14.79 -1.59
CA ASN A 49 8.85 14.03 -2.45
C ASN A 49 8.09 13.32 -3.59
N TYR A 50 6.95 12.70 -3.30
CA TYR A 50 6.11 12.07 -4.32
C TYR A 50 5.63 13.07 -5.39
N VAL A 51 5.14 14.24 -4.98
CA VAL A 51 4.73 15.33 -5.89
C VAL A 51 5.88 15.79 -6.79
N GLU A 52 7.09 15.94 -6.24
CA GLU A 52 8.27 16.27 -7.04
C GLU A 52 8.53 15.20 -8.12
N LYS A 53 8.41 13.91 -7.78
CA LYS A 53 8.67 12.83 -8.75
C LYS A 53 7.58 12.73 -9.83
N ILE A 54 6.31 12.95 -9.50
CA ILE A 54 5.23 12.96 -10.51
C ILE A 54 5.31 14.19 -11.43
N GLU A 55 5.85 15.32 -10.98
CA GLU A 55 6.14 16.47 -11.86
C GLU A 55 7.25 16.15 -12.87
N VAL A 56 8.31 15.45 -12.43
CA VAL A 56 9.37 14.95 -13.32
C VAL A 56 8.80 13.94 -14.32
N LEU A 57 7.93 13.03 -13.87
CA LEU A 57 7.21 12.08 -14.74
C LEU A 57 6.35 12.79 -15.79
N ALA A 58 5.56 13.79 -15.39
CA ALA A 58 4.74 14.58 -16.31
C ALA A 58 5.59 15.29 -17.37
N THR A 59 6.71 15.89 -16.95
CA THR A 59 7.65 16.55 -17.86
C THR A 59 8.26 15.57 -18.86
N ALA A 60 8.72 14.41 -18.39
CA ALA A 60 9.29 13.37 -19.25
C ALA A 60 8.25 12.78 -20.22
N SER A 61 7.00 12.62 -19.79
CA SER A 61 5.89 12.16 -20.64
C SER A 61 5.63 13.15 -21.78
N ALA A 62 5.53 14.44 -21.46
CA ALA A 62 5.33 15.48 -22.45
C ALA A 62 6.48 15.55 -23.48
N GLN A 63 7.72 15.37 -23.02
CA GLN A 63 8.90 15.31 -23.91
C GLN A 63 8.84 14.09 -24.84
N PHE A 64 8.55 12.91 -24.32
CA PHE A 64 8.45 11.68 -25.11
C PHE A 64 7.32 11.74 -26.14
N VAL A 65 6.16 12.28 -25.75
CA VAL A 65 5.02 12.48 -26.66
C VAL A 65 5.34 13.48 -27.78
N THR A 66 6.07 14.55 -27.46
CA THR A 66 6.45 15.57 -28.47
C THR A 66 7.50 15.02 -29.43
N GLU A 67 8.45 14.24 -28.91
CA GLU A 67 9.55 13.65 -29.68
C GLU A 67 9.81 12.22 -29.21
N ALA A 68 9.09 11.26 -29.81
CA ALA A 68 9.28 9.85 -29.51
C ALA A 68 10.64 9.37 -30.03
N SER A 69 11.54 9.04 -29.10
CA SER A 69 12.88 8.52 -29.36
C SER A 69 13.28 7.54 -28.26
N LEU A 70 14.29 6.70 -28.50
CA LEU A 70 14.82 5.79 -27.46
C LEU A 70 15.35 6.57 -26.24
N ALA A 71 15.97 7.72 -26.47
CA ALA A 71 16.48 8.56 -25.39
C ALA A 71 15.32 9.08 -24.50
N ASN A 72 14.26 9.59 -25.11
CA ASN A 72 13.10 10.12 -24.37
C ASN A 72 12.27 9.00 -23.74
N LEU A 73 12.16 7.82 -24.37
CA LEU A 73 11.53 6.64 -23.76
C LEU A 73 12.27 6.22 -22.48
N ASN A 74 13.61 6.15 -22.52
CA ASN A 74 14.40 5.78 -21.36
C ASN A 74 14.35 6.84 -20.25
N ALA A 75 14.33 8.13 -20.59
CA ALA A 75 14.13 9.20 -19.62
C ALA A 75 12.75 9.10 -18.94
N LEU A 76 11.69 8.83 -19.71
CA LEU A 76 10.34 8.61 -19.19
C LEU A 76 10.28 7.38 -18.28
N ARG A 77 10.89 6.27 -18.68
CA ARG A 77 10.97 5.04 -17.88
C ARG A 77 11.68 5.26 -16.54
N GLN A 78 12.76 6.03 -16.51
CA GLN A 78 13.44 6.40 -15.26
C GLN A 78 12.52 7.24 -14.36
N ALA A 79 11.90 8.28 -14.91
CA ALA A 79 10.98 9.13 -14.16
C ALA A 79 9.77 8.34 -13.61
N TYR A 80 9.28 7.37 -14.38
CA TYR A 80 8.24 6.42 -13.96
C TYR A 80 8.69 5.59 -12.76
N GLN A 81 9.88 4.97 -12.83
CA GLN A 81 10.41 4.15 -11.74
C GLN A 81 10.61 4.99 -10.46
N ASP A 82 11.17 6.20 -10.58
CA ASP A 82 11.39 7.10 -9.44
C ASP A 82 10.07 7.52 -8.78
N ALA A 83 9.06 7.86 -9.58
CA ALA A 83 7.73 8.20 -9.07
C ALA A 83 7.02 7.00 -8.42
N TYR A 84 7.19 5.81 -8.98
CA TYR A 84 6.58 4.60 -8.44
C TYR A 84 7.25 4.17 -7.13
N ILE A 85 8.57 4.29 -7.00
CA ILE A 85 9.27 4.13 -5.71
C ILE A 85 8.74 5.12 -4.67
N ALA A 86 8.61 6.40 -5.04
CA ALA A 86 8.07 7.40 -4.12
C ALA A 86 6.62 7.09 -3.72
N PHE A 87 5.81 6.54 -4.63
CA PHE A 87 4.46 6.07 -4.30
C PHE A 87 4.47 4.94 -3.27
N GLN A 88 5.37 3.95 -3.39
CA GLN A 88 5.46 2.85 -2.40
C GLN A 88 5.77 3.35 -0.98
N GLN A 89 6.36 4.54 -0.84
CA GLN A 89 6.66 5.15 0.46
C GLN A 89 5.45 5.86 1.09
N ILE A 90 4.42 6.20 0.30
CA ILE A 90 3.22 6.90 0.78
C ILE A 90 1.95 6.03 0.72
N SER A 91 2.01 4.86 0.08
CA SER A 91 0.83 4.03 -0.21
C SER A 91 0.11 3.48 1.03
N MET A 92 0.76 3.52 2.19
CA MET A 92 0.17 3.14 3.49
C MET A 92 -0.66 4.26 4.12
N PHE A 93 -0.51 5.51 3.66
CA PHE A 93 -1.21 6.67 4.22
C PHE A 93 -2.54 6.92 3.52
N GLU A 94 -3.37 5.87 3.40
CA GLU A 94 -4.71 5.96 2.81
C GLU A 94 -5.73 6.52 3.81
N ILE A 95 -5.44 7.70 4.37
CA ILE A 95 -6.26 8.34 5.40
C ILE A 95 -6.73 9.72 4.94
N GLY A 96 -7.96 10.08 5.30
CA GLY A 96 -8.52 11.41 5.06
C GLY A 96 -8.60 11.77 3.57
N PRO A 97 -7.80 12.71 3.04
CA PRO A 97 -7.82 13.06 1.63
C PRO A 97 -7.53 11.89 0.69
N ALA A 98 -6.57 11.03 1.04
CA ALA A 98 -6.24 9.86 0.21
C ALA A 98 -7.40 8.86 0.19
N GLU A 99 -7.97 8.56 1.37
CA GLU A 99 -9.16 7.72 1.53
C GLU A 99 -10.35 8.26 0.73
N SER A 100 -10.62 9.57 0.84
CA SER A 100 -11.77 10.23 0.20
C SER A 100 -11.69 10.21 -1.33
N LEU A 101 -10.48 10.15 -1.87
CA LEU A 101 -10.22 10.08 -3.31
C LEU A 101 -10.07 8.64 -3.82
N ASP A 102 -10.05 7.65 -2.92
CA ASP A 102 -9.68 6.27 -3.20
C ASP A 102 -8.32 6.19 -3.93
N PHE A 103 -7.37 6.97 -3.40
CA PHE A 103 -6.13 7.35 -4.06
C PHE A 103 -5.33 6.15 -4.57
N ARG A 104 -5.13 5.14 -3.71
CA ARG A 104 -4.39 3.93 -4.10
C ARG A 104 -5.13 3.13 -5.15
N SER A 105 -6.46 3.03 -5.09
CA SER A 105 -7.23 2.26 -6.09
C SER A 105 -7.13 2.86 -7.50
N TYR A 106 -7.02 4.18 -7.60
CA TYR A 106 -6.80 4.86 -8.88
C TYR A 106 -5.32 4.94 -9.29
N THR A 107 -4.38 4.78 -8.36
CA THR A 107 -2.95 4.97 -8.65
C THR A 107 -2.21 3.65 -8.81
N ASN A 108 -2.65 2.58 -8.15
CA ASN A 108 -1.92 1.32 -8.10
C ASN A 108 -2.80 0.06 -7.96
N THR A 109 -3.78 -0.10 -8.86
CA THR A 109 -4.49 -1.38 -9.02
C THR A 109 -3.71 -2.28 -9.99
N TYR A 110 -3.08 -3.33 -9.48
CA TYR A 110 -2.38 -4.33 -10.29
C TYR A 110 -2.97 -5.74 -10.10
N PRO A 111 -2.97 -6.61 -11.14
CA PRO A 111 -2.48 -6.33 -12.49
C PRO A 111 -3.36 -5.34 -13.26
N THR A 112 -2.77 -4.62 -14.22
CA THR A 112 -3.55 -3.78 -15.14
C THR A 112 -4.27 -4.66 -16.17
N ASN A 113 -5.42 -4.19 -16.63
CA ASN A 113 -6.19 -4.82 -17.70
C ASN A 113 -5.68 -4.38 -19.07
N ALA A 114 -4.50 -4.89 -19.44
CA ALA A 114 -3.82 -4.56 -20.68
C ALA A 114 -4.68 -4.83 -21.93
N THR A 115 -5.47 -5.91 -21.93
CA THR A 115 -6.41 -6.22 -23.02
C THR A 115 -7.44 -5.11 -23.22
N ALA A 116 -7.98 -4.55 -22.13
CA ALA A 116 -8.93 -3.45 -22.23
C ALA A 116 -8.25 -2.15 -22.68
N ILE A 117 -7.05 -1.85 -22.18
CA ILE A 117 -6.28 -0.67 -22.63
C ILE A 117 -6.00 -0.76 -24.14
N ASP A 118 -5.48 -1.90 -24.61
CA ASP A 118 -5.20 -2.15 -26.03
C ASP A 118 -6.47 -2.06 -26.90
N GLY A 119 -7.59 -2.60 -26.40
CA GLY A 119 -8.89 -2.49 -27.06
C GLY A 119 -9.37 -1.03 -27.21
N ILE A 120 -9.24 -0.22 -26.15
CA ILE A 120 -9.60 1.22 -26.18
C ILE A 120 -8.72 1.97 -27.19
N VAL A 121 -7.41 1.71 -27.17
CA VAL A 121 -6.45 2.36 -28.08
C VAL A 121 -6.78 2.04 -29.55
N LYS A 122 -7.01 0.76 -29.86
CA LYS A 122 -7.34 0.28 -31.21
C LYS A 122 -8.71 0.72 -31.70
N ALA A 123 -9.65 1.00 -30.78
CA ALA A 123 -10.95 1.56 -31.09
C ALA A 123 -10.93 3.10 -31.30
N HIS A 124 -9.77 3.75 -31.11
CA HIS A 124 -9.64 5.21 -31.10
C HIS A 124 -10.55 5.89 -30.06
N GLU A 125 -10.72 5.22 -28.91
CA GLU A 125 -11.53 5.71 -27.80
C GLU A 125 -10.69 6.45 -26.74
N TYR A 126 -11.34 7.36 -26.02
CA TYR A 126 -10.74 8.20 -25.00
C TYR A 126 -11.50 8.00 -23.67
N PRO A 127 -10.99 7.18 -22.74
CA PRO A 127 -11.77 6.77 -21.58
C PRO A 127 -11.79 7.86 -20.52
N ASN A 128 -12.92 7.96 -19.79
CA ASN A 128 -12.97 8.75 -18.57
C ASN A 128 -12.33 7.96 -17.41
N LEU A 129 -11.09 8.32 -17.05
CA LEU A 129 -10.32 7.67 -15.98
C LEU A 129 -10.80 8.00 -14.56
N GLU A 130 -11.79 8.87 -14.38
CA GLU A 130 -12.40 9.12 -13.06
C GLU A 130 -13.36 8.01 -12.63
N LEU A 131 -13.86 7.21 -13.59
CA LEU A 131 -14.83 6.17 -13.31
C LEU A 131 -14.21 5.00 -12.52
N PRO A 132 -14.88 4.47 -11.47
CA PRO A 132 -14.37 3.31 -10.73
C PRO A 132 -14.06 2.08 -11.60
N SER A 133 -14.80 1.88 -12.69
CA SER A 133 -14.59 0.78 -13.65
C SER A 133 -13.29 0.88 -14.46
N THR A 134 -12.52 1.97 -14.29
CA THR A 134 -11.24 2.21 -14.98
C THR A 134 -10.04 2.10 -14.05
N ARG A 135 -10.22 1.73 -12.78
CA ARG A 135 -9.12 1.58 -11.81
C ARG A 135 -8.02 0.62 -12.28
N ASP A 136 -8.41 -0.50 -12.89
CA ASP A 136 -7.52 -1.49 -13.48
C ASP A 136 -6.93 -1.06 -14.83
N LYS A 137 -7.25 0.14 -15.35
CA LYS A 137 -6.82 0.65 -16.67
C LYS A 137 -5.99 1.92 -16.57
N GLN A 138 -5.54 2.29 -15.37
CA GLN A 138 -4.79 3.52 -15.11
C GLN A 138 -3.73 3.31 -14.02
N GLY A 139 -3.11 4.41 -13.58
CA GLY A 139 -2.09 4.39 -12.54
C GLY A 139 -0.76 3.82 -13.03
N PHE A 140 0.15 3.56 -12.09
CA PHE A 140 1.46 2.98 -12.39
C PHE A 140 1.41 1.64 -13.12
N PRO A 141 0.47 0.72 -12.82
CA PRO A 141 0.36 -0.55 -13.56
C PRO A 141 0.00 -0.36 -15.03
N ALA A 142 -0.83 0.63 -15.37
CA ALA A 142 -1.11 0.96 -16.78
C ALA A 142 0.12 1.60 -17.46
N LEU A 143 0.88 2.44 -16.74
CA LEU A 143 2.15 2.97 -17.26
C LEU A 143 3.17 1.86 -17.53
N ASP A 144 3.25 0.84 -16.66
CA ASP A 144 4.10 -0.34 -16.91
C ASP A 144 3.77 -0.98 -18.26
N PHE A 145 2.49 -1.25 -18.53
CA PHE A 145 2.06 -1.77 -19.82
C PHE A 145 2.37 -0.81 -20.97
N LEU A 146 2.03 0.47 -20.85
CA LEU A 146 2.21 1.48 -21.91
C LEU A 146 3.67 1.74 -22.28
N LEU A 147 4.60 1.56 -21.33
CA LEU A 147 6.03 1.85 -21.50
C LEU A 147 6.86 0.61 -21.83
N TYR A 148 6.39 -0.60 -21.51
CA TYR A 148 7.16 -1.84 -21.69
C TYR A 148 6.40 -2.94 -22.42
N GLY A 149 5.07 -2.96 -22.35
CA GLY A 149 4.23 -4.10 -22.75
C GLY A 149 3.49 -3.97 -24.07
N ILE A 150 3.41 -2.79 -24.69
CA ILE A 150 2.63 -2.59 -25.92
C ILE A 150 3.26 -3.23 -27.17
N GLU A 151 4.58 -3.46 -27.15
CA GLU A 151 5.34 -4.00 -28.27
C GLU A 151 6.55 -4.81 -27.77
N THR A 152 7.12 -5.64 -28.64
CA THR A 152 8.18 -6.61 -28.26
C THR A 152 9.60 -6.04 -28.21
N SER A 153 9.80 -4.78 -28.60
CA SER A 153 11.12 -4.12 -28.55
C SER A 153 10.98 -2.62 -28.34
N ASP A 154 11.98 -2.00 -27.72
CA ASP A 154 11.98 -0.55 -27.46
C ASP A 154 11.80 0.29 -28.72
N GLN A 155 12.41 -0.12 -29.84
CA GLN A 155 12.25 0.60 -31.09
C GLN A 155 10.81 0.47 -31.64
N ALA A 156 10.16 -0.69 -31.45
CA ALA A 156 8.76 -0.86 -31.84
C ALA A 156 7.83 -0.03 -30.94
N ILE A 157 8.09 0.04 -29.63
CA ILE A 157 7.38 0.94 -28.70
C ILE A 157 7.53 2.39 -29.17
N VAL A 158 8.75 2.86 -29.43
CA VAL A 158 8.98 4.21 -29.98
C VAL A 158 8.19 4.43 -31.27
N ASN A 159 8.21 3.47 -32.20
CA ASN A 159 7.48 3.58 -33.46
C ASN A 159 5.96 3.66 -33.25
N ALA A 160 5.39 2.95 -32.26
CA ALA A 160 3.98 3.04 -31.91
C ALA A 160 3.57 4.47 -31.51
N TYR A 161 4.43 5.19 -30.79
CA TYR A 161 4.22 6.60 -30.42
C TYR A 161 4.68 7.61 -31.49
N ALA A 162 5.58 7.25 -32.40
CA ALA A 162 6.13 8.17 -33.40
C ALA A 162 5.36 8.20 -34.72
N THR A 163 5.02 7.01 -35.24
CA THR A 163 4.52 6.80 -36.61
C THR A 163 3.44 5.72 -36.73
N GLY A 164 3.08 5.04 -35.64
CA GLY A 164 2.11 3.94 -35.63
C GLY A 164 0.70 4.39 -35.96
N GLU A 165 -0.12 3.45 -36.44
CA GLU A 165 -1.54 3.66 -36.76
C GLU A 165 -2.32 4.25 -35.57
N PHE A 166 -2.02 3.76 -34.36
CA PHE A 166 -2.69 4.18 -33.13
C PHE A 166 -1.94 5.26 -32.34
N LYS A 167 -0.98 5.95 -32.98
CA LYS A 167 -0.13 6.96 -32.34
C LYS A 167 -0.90 7.97 -31.51
N GLU A 168 -1.96 8.55 -32.08
CA GLU A 168 -2.73 9.63 -31.44
C GLU A 168 -3.38 9.12 -30.15
N THR A 169 -3.99 7.94 -30.20
CA THR A 169 -4.66 7.34 -29.04
C THR A 169 -3.66 6.88 -27.98
N TYR A 170 -2.53 6.27 -28.35
CA TYR A 170 -1.47 5.91 -27.40
C TYR A 170 -0.91 7.15 -26.68
N THR A 171 -0.60 8.19 -27.45
CA THR A 171 -0.10 9.47 -26.93
C THR A 171 -1.09 10.12 -25.97
N TYR A 172 -2.37 10.15 -26.34
CA TYR A 172 -3.41 10.65 -25.45
C TYR A 172 -3.49 9.82 -24.17
N TYR A 173 -3.54 8.50 -24.28
CA TYR A 173 -3.75 7.60 -23.15
C TYR A 173 -2.61 7.71 -22.13
N LEU A 174 -1.36 7.72 -22.61
CA LEU A 174 -0.18 7.93 -21.78
C LEU A 174 -0.29 9.24 -20.98
N ASN A 175 -0.58 10.36 -21.66
CA ASN A 175 -0.73 11.64 -20.99
C ASN A 175 -1.91 11.67 -20.01
N ALA A 176 -3.05 11.07 -20.36
CA ALA A 176 -4.22 11.01 -19.49
C ALA A 176 -3.95 10.24 -18.20
N VAL A 177 -3.21 9.13 -18.27
CA VAL A 177 -2.82 8.35 -17.09
C VAL A 177 -1.85 9.16 -16.21
N VAL A 178 -0.84 9.81 -16.80
CA VAL A 178 0.11 10.63 -16.05
C VAL A 178 -0.56 11.84 -15.40
N GLU A 179 -1.44 12.53 -16.12
CA GLU A 179 -2.24 13.65 -15.60
C GLU A 179 -3.14 13.22 -14.45
N ARG A 180 -3.73 12.02 -14.53
CA ARG A 180 -4.58 11.47 -13.46
C ARG A 180 -3.78 11.20 -12.18
N ILE A 181 -2.59 10.59 -12.30
CA ILE A 181 -1.66 10.38 -11.19
C ILE A 181 -1.26 11.74 -10.57
N GLN A 182 -0.91 12.71 -11.42
CA GLN A 182 -0.50 14.05 -10.98
C GLN A 182 -1.63 14.79 -10.25
N THR A 183 -2.84 14.77 -10.80
CA THR A 183 -4.03 15.42 -10.22
C THR A 183 -4.33 14.86 -8.84
N LEU A 184 -4.37 13.54 -8.70
CA LEU A 184 -4.65 12.88 -7.44
C LEU A 184 -3.55 13.14 -6.39
N GLY A 185 -2.28 13.00 -6.77
CA GLY A 185 -1.14 13.23 -5.87
C GLY A 185 -1.09 14.67 -5.37
N ASN A 186 -1.31 15.65 -6.26
CA ASN A 186 -1.35 17.06 -5.91
C ASN A 186 -2.53 17.38 -4.98
N GLU A 187 -3.72 16.82 -5.23
CA GLU A 187 -4.88 17.06 -4.37
C GLU A 187 -4.61 16.55 -2.94
N VAL A 188 -4.12 15.32 -2.79
CA VAL A 188 -3.78 14.76 -1.47
C VAL A 188 -2.73 15.63 -0.76
N ASN A 189 -1.63 15.97 -1.45
CA ASN A 189 -0.58 16.80 -0.87
C ASN A 189 -1.09 18.19 -0.47
N ASN A 190 -1.92 18.83 -1.30
CA ASN A 190 -2.49 20.15 -1.02
C ASN A 190 -3.42 20.10 0.20
N GLN A 191 -4.27 19.09 0.32
CA GLN A 191 -5.16 18.92 1.47
C GLN A 191 -4.37 18.72 2.77
N TRP A 192 -3.30 17.92 2.73
CA TRP A 192 -2.37 17.75 3.86
C TRP A 192 -1.71 19.07 4.27
N ASN A 193 -1.19 19.85 3.30
CA ASN A 193 -0.55 21.15 3.59
C ASN A 193 -1.53 22.25 4.04
N ASN A 194 -2.83 22.05 3.80
CA ASN A 194 -3.89 22.96 4.23
C ASN A 194 -4.44 22.55 5.60
N SER A 195 -5.73 22.22 5.70
CA SER A 195 -6.40 22.00 6.98
C SER A 195 -6.23 20.58 7.53
N PHE A 196 -5.95 19.58 6.68
CA PHE A 196 -6.04 18.20 7.12
C PHE A 196 -4.95 17.81 8.12
N ARG A 197 -3.74 18.38 8.03
CA ARG A 197 -2.69 18.15 9.02
C ARG A 197 -3.14 18.52 10.44
N ASP A 198 -3.79 19.67 10.61
CA ASP A 198 -4.27 20.10 11.93
C ASP A 198 -5.47 19.27 12.40
N GLU A 199 -6.37 18.87 11.51
CA GLU A 199 -7.45 17.93 11.84
C GLU A 199 -6.89 16.60 12.35
N PHE A 200 -5.91 16.04 11.64
CA PHE A 200 -5.25 14.79 11.98
C PHE A 200 -4.55 14.87 13.34
N VAL A 201 -3.71 15.88 13.56
CA VAL A 201 -2.92 16.01 14.81
C VAL A 201 -3.79 16.31 16.04
N ASN A 202 -4.90 17.03 15.87
CA ASN A 202 -5.81 17.33 16.97
C ASN A 202 -6.77 16.17 17.29
N ASN A 203 -6.88 15.16 16.43
CA ASN A 203 -7.76 14.01 16.63
C ASN A 203 -7.10 12.91 17.49
N THR A 204 -6.84 13.23 18.74
CA THR A 204 -6.14 12.35 19.71
C THR A 204 -7.06 11.34 20.40
N SER A 205 -8.30 11.15 19.91
CA SER A 205 -9.26 10.24 20.54
C SER A 205 -8.73 8.80 20.58
N SER A 206 -9.10 8.06 21.63
CA SER A 206 -8.84 6.61 21.75
C SER A 206 -10.11 5.83 21.44
N SER A 207 -10.46 5.85 20.17
CA SER A 207 -11.67 5.23 19.60
C SER A 207 -11.47 5.00 18.12
N SER A 208 -12.33 4.21 17.48
CA SER A 208 -12.28 3.96 16.02
C SER A 208 -12.31 5.21 15.13
N THR A 209 -12.73 6.36 15.67
CA THR A 209 -12.69 7.66 14.96
C THR A 209 -11.39 8.45 15.17
N GLY A 210 -10.54 8.05 16.12
CA GLY A 210 -9.27 8.69 16.45
C GLY A 210 -8.20 8.46 15.38
N ALA A 211 -7.30 9.43 15.22
CA ALA A 211 -6.29 9.36 14.15
C ALA A 211 -5.29 8.21 14.35
N VAL A 212 -4.94 7.88 15.60
CA VAL A 212 -4.04 6.74 15.91
C VAL A 212 -4.71 5.42 15.57
N ASP A 213 -5.95 5.21 16.01
CA ASP A 213 -6.74 4.00 15.75
C ASP A 213 -6.96 3.75 14.25
N LYS A 214 -7.33 4.80 13.51
CA LYS A 214 -7.47 4.73 12.04
C LYS A 214 -6.15 4.41 11.36
N MET A 215 -5.10 5.18 11.66
CA MET A 215 -3.79 4.99 11.05
C MET A 215 -3.21 3.60 11.36
N ALA A 216 -3.44 3.06 12.56
CA ALA A 216 -3.03 1.70 12.89
C ALA A 216 -3.72 0.67 11.99
N ASN A 217 -5.04 0.76 11.80
CA ASN A 217 -5.76 -0.14 10.91
C ASN A 217 -5.33 0.02 9.44
N ASP A 218 -5.25 1.25 8.93
CA ASP A 218 -4.85 1.55 7.54
C ASP A 218 -3.42 1.07 7.24
N PHE A 219 -2.51 1.25 8.20
CA PHE A 219 -1.14 0.75 8.12
C PHE A 219 -1.08 -0.78 8.06
N ILE A 220 -1.83 -1.47 8.93
CA ILE A 220 -1.80 -2.94 8.99
C ILE A 220 -2.46 -3.54 7.77
N ILE A 221 -3.65 -3.06 7.37
CA ILE A 221 -4.30 -3.55 6.14
C ILE A 221 -3.41 -3.29 4.91
N HIS A 222 -2.66 -2.18 4.89
CA HIS A 222 -1.72 -1.94 3.81
C HIS A 222 -0.61 -3.01 3.75
N TYR A 223 0.06 -3.26 4.87
CA TYR A 223 1.11 -4.27 4.95
C TYR A 223 0.56 -5.68 4.64
N GLU A 224 -0.58 -6.02 5.22
CA GLU A 224 -1.23 -7.32 5.10
C GLU A 224 -1.70 -7.60 3.67
N LYS A 225 -2.45 -6.67 3.07
CA LYS A 225 -3.15 -6.87 1.79
C LYS A 225 -2.30 -6.46 0.59
N PHE A 226 -1.72 -5.27 0.61
CA PHE A 226 -1.07 -4.70 -0.59
C PHE A 226 0.41 -5.01 -0.67
N VAL A 227 1.07 -5.38 0.44
CA VAL A 227 2.48 -5.76 0.44
C VAL A 227 2.65 -7.27 0.52
N ARG A 228 2.22 -7.92 1.62
CA ARG A 228 2.34 -9.37 1.82
C ARG A 228 1.51 -10.15 0.78
N SER A 229 0.19 -9.97 0.78
CA SER A 229 -0.67 -10.74 -0.14
C SER A 229 -0.46 -10.29 -1.59
N GLY A 230 -0.53 -8.99 -1.88
CA GLY A 230 -0.45 -8.46 -3.24
C GLY A 230 0.87 -8.74 -3.97
N LYS A 231 2.02 -8.46 -3.35
CA LYS A 231 3.33 -8.54 -4.03
C LYS A 231 3.98 -9.92 -3.94
N VAL A 232 3.58 -10.74 -2.96
CA VAL A 232 4.21 -12.04 -2.69
C VAL A 232 3.20 -13.17 -2.72
N GLY A 233 2.16 -13.11 -1.89
CA GLY A 233 1.23 -14.23 -1.68
C GLY A 233 0.41 -14.64 -2.90
N ILE A 234 -0.22 -13.68 -3.59
CA ILE A 234 -1.01 -13.92 -4.80
C ILE A 234 -0.12 -14.47 -5.92
N PRO A 235 1.01 -13.81 -6.31
CA PRO A 235 1.89 -14.39 -7.33
C PRO A 235 2.40 -15.79 -7.00
N ALA A 236 2.73 -16.04 -5.73
CA ALA A 236 3.25 -17.34 -5.28
C ALA A 236 2.16 -18.44 -5.19
N GLY A 237 0.88 -18.09 -5.35
CA GLY A 237 -0.23 -19.02 -5.31
C GLY A 237 -0.67 -19.43 -3.90
N VAL A 238 -0.39 -18.62 -2.88
CA VAL A 238 -0.74 -18.94 -1.49
C VAL A 238 -2.24 -19.15 -1.32
N PHE A 239 -3.06 -18.32 -1.97
CA PHE A 239 -4.52 -18.33 -1.81
C PHE A 239 -5.22 -19.23 -2.83
N SER A 240 -4.69 -19.35 -4.05
CA SER A 240 -5.32 -20.11 -5.14
C SER A 240 -4.77 -21.53 -5.31
N GLY A 241 -3.65 -21.85 -4.65
CA GLY A 241 -2.95 -23.13 -4.79
C GLY A 241 -2.19 -23.29 -6.10
N ASN A 242 -2.20 -22.29 -6.99
CA ASN A 242 -1.49 -22.28 -8.27
C ASN A 242 -0.66 -21.00 -8.38
N ILE A 243 0.56 -21.09 -8.92
CA ILE A 243 1.37 -19.88 -9.14
C ILE A 243 0.70 -18.96 -10.18
N GLU A 244 0.81 -17.65 -9.96
CA GLU A 244 0.18 -16.61 -10.78
C GLU A 244 1.19 -15.51 -11.16
N PRO A 245 2.26 -15.83 -11.91
CA PRO A 245 3.32 -14.88 -12.26
C PRO A 245 2.81 -13.59 -12.93
N GLN A 246 1.68 -13.64 -13.65
CA GLN A 246 1.04 -12.49 -14.28
C GLN A 246 0.48 -11.44 -13.30
N THR A 247 0.42 -11.77 -12.01
CA THR A 247 -0.06 -10.86 -10.96
C THR A 247 1.05 -10.11 -10.25
N VAL A 248 2.32 -10.40 -10.58
CA VAL A 248 3.48 -9.65 -10.08
C VAL A 248 3.33 -8.17 -10.44
N GLU A 249 3.47 -7.30 -9.45
CA GLU A 249 3.52 -5.86 -9.67
C GLU A 249 4.75 -5.49 -10.53
N SER A 250 4.55 -4.63 -11.54
CA SER A 250 5.54 -4.36 -12.59
C SER A 250 5.81 -5.55 -13.52
N TYR A 251 4.76 -6.30 -13.88
CA TYR A 251 4.84 -7.49 -14.75
C TYR A 251 5.56 -7.24 -16.10
N TYR A 252 5.38 -6.07 -16.72
CA TYR A 252 5.98 -5.77 -18.02
C TYR A 252 7.44 -5.27 -17.92
N ASN A 253 7.83 -4.77 -16.76
CA ASN A 253 9.23 -4.49 -16.39
C ASN A 253 9.61 -5.32 -15.14
N PRO A 254 9.73 -6.65 -15.27
CA PRO A 254 9.75 -7.52 -14.10
C PRO A 254 11.01 -7.36 -13.25
N GLU A 255 12.14 -6.91 -13.80
CA GLU A 255 13.37 -6.61 -13.04
C GLU A 255 13.18 -5.51 -11.98
N PHE A 256 12.10 -4.73 -12.06
CA PHE A 256 11.77 -3.68 -11.09
C PHE A 256 10.90 -4.16 -9.93
N SER A 257 10.28 -5.34 -10.05
CA SER A 257 9.30 -5.86 -9.08
C SER A 257 9.88 -6.05 -7.67
N LYS A 258 11.11 -6.57 -7.52
CA LYS A 258 11.74 -6.69 -6.20
C LYS A 258 12.02 -5.33 -5.56
N THR A 259 12.38 -4.32 -6.36
CA THR A 259 12.60 -2.95 -5.85
C THR A 259 11.33 -2.38 -5.22
N LEU A 260 10.17 -2.61 -5.83
CA LEU A 260 8.88 -2.18 -5.28
C LEU A 260 8.53 -2.91 -3.98
N LEU A 261 8.79 -4.23 -3.90
CA LEU A 261 8.61 -5.01 -2.66
C LEU A 261 9.50 -4.50 -1.53
N LEU A 262 10.80 -4.35 -1.79
CA LEU A 262 11.77 -3.89 -0.78
C LEU A 262 11.47 -2.47 -0.32
N THR A 263 11.04 -1.59 -1.23
CA THR A 263 10.65 -0.21 -0.89
C THR A 263 9.43 -0.20 0.03
N ALA A 264 8.38 -0.95 -0.30
CA ALA A 264 7.16 -1.00 0.52
C ALA A 264 7.41 -1.64 1.91
N LEU A 265 8.19 -2.73 1.96
CA LEU A 265 8.60 -3.36 3.23
C LEU A 265 9.41 -2.41 4.11
N THR A 266 10.38 -1.72 3.51
CA THR A 266 11.23 -0.76 4.24
C THR A 266 10.41 0.42 4.73
N ALA A 267 9.51 0.97 3.90
CA ALA A 267 8.66 2.08 4.29
C ALA A 267 7.72 1.71 5.45
N SER A 268 7.15 0.51 5.44
CA SER A 268 6.32 0.00 6.54
C SER A 268 7.12 -0.13 7.85
N LYS A 269 8.34 -0.67 7.78
CA LYS A 269 9.26 -0.74 8.94
C LYS A 269 9.65 0.65 9.45
N ASP A 270 10.08 1.53 8.56
CA ASP A 270 10.55 2.88 8.89
C ASP A 270 9.41 3.71 9.54
N PHE A 271 8.16 3.54 9.10
CA PHE A 271 7.00 4.16 9.72
C PHE A 271 6.73 3.61 11.13
N PHE A 272 6.76 2.29 11.31
CA PHE A 272 6.62 1.66 12.62
C PHE A 272 7.66 2.18 13.64
N GLU A 273 8.90 2.42 13.19
CA GLU A 273 9.99 2.96 14.01
C GLU A 273 9.96 4.50 14.16
N GLY A 274 9.12 5.21 13.41
CA GLY A 274 9.04 6.68 13.46
C GLY A 274 10.20 7.40 12.81
N LYS A 275 10.84 6.78 11.82
CA LYS A 275 11.98 7.37 11.13
C LYS A 275 11.54 8.53 10.24
N HIS A 276 12.25 9.65 10.35
CA HIS A 276 11.96 10.85 9.57
C HIS A 276 12.35 10.63 8.10
N THR A 277 11.57 11.17 7.16
CA THR A 277 11.81 10.99 5.72
C THR A 277 13.08 11.71 5.24
N LEU A 278 13.35 12.92 5.75
CA LEU A 278 14.44 13.78 5.25
C LEU A 278 15.73 13.72 6.10
N HIS A 279 15.67 13.08 7.27
CA HIS A 279 16.74 13.12 8.25
C HIS A 279 16.96 11.74 8.87
N ASN A 280 18.19 11.44 9.27
CA ASN A 280 18.50 10.21 10.00
C ASN A 280 18.14 10.35 11.49
N MET A 281 16.90 10.71 11.77
CA MET A 281 16.32 10.87 13.10
C MET A 281 15.08 9.97 13.24
N GLN A 282 14.75 9.64 14.48
CA GLN A 282 13.52 8.93 14.84
C GLN A 282 12.76 9.79 15.84
N GLY A 283 11.44 9.85 15.68
CA GLY A 283 10.52 10.49 16.61
C GLY A 283 9.53 9.49 17.20
N GLU A 284 8.48 10.00 17.84
CA GLU A 284 7.42 9.16 18.40
C GLU A 284 6.75 8.30 17.33
N SER A 285 6.43 7.05 17.68
CA SER A 285 5.98 6.02 16.75
C SER A 285 5.16 4.92 17.44
N PHE A 286 4.69 3.95 16.66
CA PHE A 286 4.13 2.72 17.25
C PHE A 286 5.16 1.99 18.11
N LYS A 287 6.43 1.98 17.68
CA LYS A 287 7.52 1.39 18.46
C LYS A 287 7.65 2.07 19.83
N SER A 288 7.76 3.40 19.89
CA SER A 288 7.93 4.11 21.17
C SER A 288 6.68 4.03 22.05
N TYR A 289 5.48 3.94 21.45
CA TYR A 289 4.25 3.72 22.19
C TYR A 289 4.23 2.32 22.85
N LEU A 290 4.59 1.27 22.11
CA LEU A 290 4.71 -0.09 22.68
C LEU A 290 5.79 -0.18 23.78
N ASP A 291 6.92 0.52 23.59
CA ASP A 291 7.98 0.64 24.59
C ASP A 291 7.45 1.33 25.87
N PHE A 292 6.68 2.41 25.73
CA PHE A 292 6.05 3.11 26.85
C PHE A 292 5.09 2.19 27.64
N LEU A 293 4.32 1.38 26.93
CA LEU A 293 3.39 0.42 27.54
C LEU A 293 4.12 -0.78 28.19
N ASN A 294 5.43 -0.95 27.94
CA ASN A 294 6.21 -2.12 28.38
C ASN A 294 5.55 -3.44 27.97
N THR A 295 5.07 -3.51 26.73
CA THR A 295 4.34 -4.69 26.23
C THR A 295 5.31 -5.82 25.96
N ILE A 296 5.16 -6.93 26.71
CA ILE A 296 5.99 -8.13 26.55
C ILE A 296 5.22 -9.23 25.83
N LYS A 297 5.85 -9.85 24.84
CA LYS A 297 5.35 -11.03 24.12
C LYS A 297 6.49 -12.02 23.97
N GLU A 298 6.22 -13.32 24.11
CA GLU A 298 7.25 -14.37 23.97
C GLU A 298 8.51 -14.20 24.84
N GLY A 299 8.44 -13.41 25.92
CA GLY A 299 9.57 -13.12 26.81
C GLY A 299 10.45 -11.95 26.39
N GLU A 300 10.09 -11.22 25.33
CA GLU A 300 10.79 -10.04 24.81
C GLU A 300 9.84 -8.85 24.62
N ASP A 301 10.38 -7.65 24.42
CA ASP A 301 9.58 -6.47 24.09
C ASP A 301 8.89 -6.68 22.74
N LEU A 302 7.56 -6.50 22.69
CA LEU A 302 6.78 -6.68 21.45
C LEU A 302 7.30 -5.79 20.32
N SER A 303 7.72 -4.56 20.64
CA SER A 303 8.32 -3.64 19.70
C SER A 303 9.61 -4.18 19.06
N ALA A 304 10.44 -4.90 19.83
CA ALA A 304 11.66 -5.54 19.35
C ALA A 304 11.34 -6.75 18.46
N LEU A 305 10.35 -7.57 18.83
CA LEU A 305 9.89 -8.69 18.01
C LEU A 305 9.40 -8.23 16.63
N ILE A 306 8.58 -7.16 16.58
CA ILE A 306 8.09 -6.58 15.32
C ILE A 306 9.26 -6.10 14.44
N VAL A 307 10.20 -5.34 15.02
CA VAL A 307 11.38 -4.83 14.27
C VAL A 307 12.22 -5.99 13.74
N ASN A 308 12.47 -7.00 14.56
CA ASN A 308 13.25 -8.18 14.16
C ASN A 308 12.55 -8.96 13.04
N GLN A 309 11.22 -9.11 13.10
CA GLN A 309 10.46 -9.81 12.06
C GLN A 309 10.43 -9.04 10.73
N TYR A 310 10.39 -7.70 10.77
CA TYR A 310 10.62 -6.88 9.57
C TYR A 310 12.02 -7.12 8.98
N GLN A 311 13.05 -7.18 9.82
CA GLN A 311 14.43 -7.41 9.37
C GLN A 311 14.60 -8.80 8.75
N GLU A 312 14.02 -9.85 9.33
CA GLU A 312 14.01 -11.21 8.76
C GLU A 312 13.31 -11.21 7.39
N SER A 313 12.15 -10.57 7.29
CA SER A 313 11.38 -10.46 6.04
C SER A 313 12.17 -9.73 4.95
N LEU A 314 12.85 -8.63 5.30
CA LEU A 314 13.72 -7.90 4.38
C LEU A 314 14.94 -8.73 3.96
N GLN A 315 15.53 -9.53 4.86
CA GLN A 315 16.66 -10.40 4.53
C GLN A 315 16.25 -11.48 3.52
N LEU A 316 15.08 -12.11 3.71
CA LEU A 316 14.53 -13.09 2.77
C LEU A 316 14.18 -12.44 1.43
N ALA A 317 13.46 -11.31 1.45
CA ALA A 317 13.10 -10.58 0.23
C ALA A 317 14.33 -10.14 -0.58
N ASN A 318 15.44 -9.76 0.07
CA ASN A 318 16.68 -9.41 -0.63
C ASN A 318 17.35 -10.58 -1.37
N GLN A 319 17.08 -11.82 -0.96
CA GLN A 319 17.64 -13.04 -1.58
C GLN A 319 16.86 -13.51 -2.82
N LEU A 320 15.72 -12.88 -3.11
CA LEU A 320 14.93 -13.12 -4.30
C LEU A 320 15.63 -12.54 -5.55
N ASN A 321 15.32 -13.09 -6.72
CA ASN A 321 15.69 -12.47 -7.98
C ASN A 321 15.06 -11.07 -8.12
N ASP A 322 15.73 -10.13 -8.80
CA ASP A 322 15.17 -8.80 -9.12
C ASP A 322 13.85 -8.95 -9.91
N ASN A 323 13.80 -9.99 -10.75
CA ASN A 323 12.65 -10.43 -11.52
C ASN A 323 11.78 -11.42 -10.71
N LEU A 324 10.73 -10.91 -10.06
CA LEU A 324 9.83 -11.75 -9.27
C LEU A 324 8.94 -12.65 -10.14
N VAL A 325 8.71 -12.33 -11.42
CA VAL A 325 8.04 -13.25 -12.36
C VAL A 325 8.87 -14.52 -12.50
N PHE A 326 10.16 -14.37 -12.79
CA PHE A 326 11.11 -15.48 -12.86
C PHE A 326 11.23 -16.21 -11.51
N GLU A 327 11.26 -15.46 -10.39
CA GLU A 327 11.37 -16.06 -9.05
C GLU A 327 10.16 -16.94 -8.72
N VAL A 328 8.94 -16.50 -9.04
CA VAL A 328 7.71 -17.29 -8.89
C VAL A 328 7.75 -18.55 -9.74
N GLU A 329 8.20 -18.47 -10.99
CA GLU A 329 8.20 -19.63 -11.89
C GLU A 329 9.28 -20.66 -11.56
N ASN A 330 10.45 -20.20 -11.07
CA ASN A 330 11.66 -21.04 -10.99
C ASN A 330 12.10 -21.31 -9.55
N ASN A 331 11.73 -20.46 -8.60
CA ASN A 331 12.19 -20.48 -7.20
C ASN A 331 11.04 -20.23 -6.20
N ASN A 332 9.80 -20.62 -6.52
CA ASN A 332 8.61 -20.24 -5.73
C ASN A 332 8.71 -20.55 -4.23
N SER A 333 9.48 -21.57 -3.82
CA SER A 333 9.70 -21.86 -2.41
C SER A 333 10.24 -20.66 -1.63
N LYS A 334 11.11 -19.84 -2.23
CA LYS A 334 11.63 -18.62 -1.61
C LYS A 334 10.59 -17.50 -1.50
N MET A 335 9.68 -17.41 -2.46
CA MET A 335 8.53 -16.51 -2.38
C MET A 335 7.63 -16.91 -1.20
N LEU A 336 7.34 -18.21 -1.06
CA LEU A 336 6.56 -18.75 0.06
C LEU A 336 7.26 -18.52 1.41
N GLU A 337 8.57 -18.76 1.51
CA GLU A 337 9.36 -18.47 2.72
C GLU A 337 9.31 -16.99 3.10
N THR A 338 9.42 -16.10 2.11
CA THR A 338 9.31 -14.64 2.33
C THR A 338 7.90 -14.27 2.82
N TYR A 339 6.86 -14.85 2.22
CA TYR A 339 5.47 -14.64 2.63
C TYR A 339 5.23 -15.10 4.07
N GLU A 340 5.69 -16.30 4.46
CA GLU A 340 5.53 -16.83 5.81
C GLU A 340 6.23 -15.95 6.87
N SER A 341 7.42 -15.42 6.55
CA SER A 341 8.09 -14.44 7.42
C SER A 341 7.27 -13.16 7.59
N MET A 342 6.71 -12.63 6.50
CA MET A 342 5.85 -11.45 6.55
C MET A 342 4.55 -11.74 7.32
N GLN A 343 3.99 -12.95 7.20
CA GLN A 343 2.79 -13.38 7.91
C GLN A 343 2.97 -13.36 9.42
N LYS A 344 4.13 -13.81 9.93
CA LYS A 344 4.42 -13.72 11.37
C LYS A 344 4.33 -12.27 11.86
N ASN A 345 4.78 -11.31 11.05
CA ASN A 345 4.70 -9.91 11.42
C ASN A 345 3.26 -9.38 11.42
N VAL A 346 2.43 -9.85 10.48
CA VAL A 346 0.98 -9.53 10.50
C VAL A 346 0.36 -9.95 11.84
N VAL A 347 0.74 -11.11 12.38
CA VAL A 347 0.25 -11.57 13.70
C VAL A 347 0.64 -10.59 14.81
N PHE A 348 1.92 -10.19 14.89
CA PHE A 348 2.37 -9.23 15.89
C PHE A 348 1.71 -7.86 15.76
N LEU A 349 1.54 -7.37 14.53
CA LEU A 349 0.93 -6.07 14.26
C LEU A 349 -0.58 -6.07 14.54
N LYS A 350 -1.30 -7.07 14.04
CA LYS A 350 -2.76 -7.10 14.05
C LYS A 350 -3.32 -7.59 15.37
N LEU A 351 -2.72 -8.61 15.96
CA LEU A 351 -3.23 -9.18 17.21
C LEU A 351 -2.59 -8.50 18.41
N ASP A 352 -1.27 -8.57 18.50
CA ASP A 352 -0.57 -8.17 19.72
C ASP A 352 -0.46 -6.65 19.88
N MET A 353 -0.09 -5.92 18.82
CA MET A 353 0.03 -4.46 18.89
C MET A 353 -1.34 -3.79 19.04
N LEU A 354 -2.36 -4.16 18.26
CA LEU A 354 -3.69 -3.57 18.43
C LEU A 354 -4.27 -3.86 19.81
N GLN A 355 -4.08 -5.08 20.33
CA GLN A 355 -4.48 -5.40 21.71
C GLN A 355 -3.76 -4.52 22.73
N ALA A 356 -2.44 -4.36 22.61
CA ALA A 356 -1.64 -3.53 23.51
C ALA A 356 -2.08 -2.06 23.50
N LEU A 357 -2.37 -1.52 22.31
CA LEU A 357 -2.83 -0.15 22.12
C LEU A 357 -4.33 0.05 22.44
N SER A 358 -5.04 -1.02 22.82
CA SER A 358 -6.49 -1.02 23.02
C SER A 358 -7.28 -0.53 21.79
N ILE A 359 -6.79 -0.85 20.59
CA ILE A 359 -7.39 -0.53 19.30
C ILE A 359 -8.14 -1.76 18.79
N SER A 360 -9.35 -1.56 18.28
CA SER A 360 -10.12 -2.63 17.62
C SER A 360 -9.79 -2.68 16.13
N VAL A 361 -9.75 -3.89 15.57
CA VAL A 361 -9.70 -4.10 14.12
C VAL A 361 -11.01 -3.57 13.51
N ASP A 362 -10.92 -2.72 12.49
CA ASP A 362 -12.09 -2.15 11.81
C ASP A 362 -12.25 -2.59 10.34
N TYR A 363 -11.36 -3.47 9.87
CA TYR A 363 -11.42 -4.06 8.55
C TYR A 363 -11.56 -5.58 8.61
N VAL A 364 -12.16 -6.17 7.58
CA VAL A 364 -12.34 -7.62 7.47
C VAL A 364 -11.09 -8.23 6.86
N ASP A 365 -10.68 -9.41 7.35
CA ASP A 365 -9.62 -10.22 6.72
C ASP A 365 -9.92 -10.39 5.23
N THR A 366 -8.97 -10.03 4.38
CA THR A 366 -9.15 -10.10 2.92
C THR A 366 -8.43 -11.29 2.28
N ASP A 367 -7.99 -12.26 3.10
CA ASP A 367 -7.20 -13.42 2.69
C ASP A 367 -8.02 -14.50 1.95
N GLY A 368 -9.25 -14.17 1.52
CA GLY A 368 -10.05 -14.99 0.63
C GLY A 368 -11.12 -15.87 1.29
N ASP A 369 -11.71 -15.41 2.40
CA ASP A 369 -13.02 -15.86 2.86
C ASP A 369 -14.17 -15.04 2.23
#